data_AF-A0A5U8V004-F1
#
_entry.id   AF-A0A5U8V004-F1
#
_cell.length_a   1.000
_cell.length_b   1.000
_cell.length_c   1.000
_cell.angle_alpha   90.00
_cell.angle_beta   90.00
_cell.angle_gamma   90.00
#
_symmetry.space_group_name_H-M   'P 1'
#
loop_
_entity.id
_entity.type
_entity.pdbx_description
1 polymer ?
#
loop_
_entity_poly.entity_id
_entity_poly.type
_entity_poly.pdbx_seq_one_letter_code
_entity_poly.pdbx_strand_id
1 'polypeptide(L)'
;RLEREKAARLARHKSAAVQPAAKDQDAIAAALARVKEKQAQATQPVVIQAGSQPDNSAVIAAREARKAQARAKQAAHPMADSAIPGDDPSKAAVEAAIARAKARKQEQQAGSEPAEPVDPRKAAVEAAIARAKARKQEQQAGSEPVEAVDPRKAAVEAAIARAKARKQEQQTGSEPAEAVDPRKAAVEAAIARAKARKQEQQTGSEPAEPIDPRKAAVEAAIARAKARKQEQQAGSEPAEPADPRKAAVAAAIARVQAKKAAQQQVVNED
;
A
#
# COMPACT_ATOMS: atom_id res chain seq x y z
N ARG A 1 46.51 -12.68 2.00
CA ARG A 1 45.85 -11.34 2.13
C ARG A 1 44.69 -11.19 1.14
N LEU A 2 44.91 -11.45 -0.15
CA LEU A 2 43.89 -11.39 -1.21
C LEU A 2 42.59 -12.18 -0.94
N GLU A 3 42.68 -13.41 -0.42
CA GLU A 3 41.49 -14.21 -0.12
C GLU A 3 40.63 -13.65 1.02
N ARG A 4 41.29 -13.09 2.05
CA ARG A 4 40.59 -12.43 3.16
C ARG A 4 39.89 -11.14 2.68
N GLU A 5 40.50 -10.42 1.75
CA GLU A 5 39.90 -9.24 1.14
C GLU A 5 38.69 -9.59 0.25
N LYS A 6 38.79 -10.67 -0.52
CA LYS A 6 37.68 -11.20 -1.34
C LYS A 6 36.51 -11.65 -0.44
N ALA A 7 36.80 -12.35 0.65
CA ALA A 7 35.80 -12.74 1.64
C ALA A 7 35.16 -11.51 2.32
N ALA A 8 35.95 -10.49 2.67
CA ALA A 8 35.43 -9.26 3.25
C ALA A 8 34.54 -8.48 2.28
N ARG A 9 34.88 -8.43 0.99
CA ARG A 9 34.05 -7.81 -0.05
C ARG A 9 32.72 -8.53 -0.23
N LEU A 10 32.73 -9.86 -0.25
CA LEU A 10 31.52 -10.67 -0.33
C LEU A 10 30.65 -10.50 0.93
N ALA A 11 31.26 -10.43 2.12
CA ALA A 11 30.54 -10.18 3.37
C ALA A 11 29.89 -8.78 3.37
N ARG A 12 30.59 -7.74 2.89
CA ARG A 12 30.03 -6.39 2.73
C ARG A 12 28.88 -6.36 1.73
N HIS A 13 29.00 -7.08 0.62
CA HIS A 13 27.93 -7.18 -0.37
C HIS A 13 26.72 -7.94 0.19
N LYS A 14 26.96 -8.99 1.00
CA LYS A 14 25.91 -9.78 1.66
C LYS A 14 25.21 -8.99 2.78
N SER A 15 25.93 -8.14 3.51
CA SER A 15 25.34 -7.27 4.54
C SER A 15 24.69 -6.02 3.97
N ALA A 16 25.11 -5.56 2.78
CA ALA A 16 24.48 -4.46 2.05
C ALA A 16 23.18 -4.88 1.32
N ALA A 17 22.95 -6.18 1.13
CA ALA A 17 21.65 -6.69 0.73
C ALA A 17 20.68 -6.47 1.89
N VAL A 18 19.89 -5.40 1.80
CA VAL A 18 18.89 -5.00 2.80
C VAL A 18 17.87 -6.12 2.96
N GLN A 19 18.11 -6.97 3.96
CA GLN A 19 17.11 -7.91 4.44
C GLN A 19 16.16 -7.13 5.34
N PRO A 20 14.84 -7.40 5.28
CA PRO A 20 13.90 -6.82 6.23
C PRO A 20 14.38 -7.16 7.64
N ALA A 21 14.42 -6.18 8.54
CA ALA A 21 14.75 -6.44 9.93
C ALA A 21 13.74 -7.45 10.51
N ALA A 22 14.08 -8.15 11.58
CA ALA A 22 13.16 -9.14 12.19
C ALA A 22 11.76 -8.54 12.47
N LYS A 23 11.70 -7.27 12.87
CA LYS A 23 10.46 -6.51 13.08
C LYS A 23 9.65 -6.31 11.78
N ASP A 24 10.34 -6.15 10.65
CA ASP A 24 9.70 -6.00 9.34
C ASP A 24 9.14 -7.35 8.87
N GLN A 25 9.82 -8.47 9.16
CA GLN A 25 9.30 -9.80 8.86
C GLN A 25 8.00 -10.11 9.62
N ASP A 26 7.95 -9.77 10.91
CA ASP A 26 6.74 -9.93 11.72
C ASP A 26 5.59 -9.04 11.22
N ALA A 27 5.90 -7.78 10.84
CA ALA A 27 4.93 -6.86 10.27
C ALA A 27 4.41 -7.35 8.90
N ILE A 28 5.28 -7.91 8.05
CA ILE A 28 4.94 -8.50 6.75
C ILE A 28 4.06 -9.73 6.96
N ALA A 29 4.42 -10.63 7.89
CA ALA A 29 3.62 -11.82 8.20
C ALA A 29 2.22 -11.44 8.72
N ALA A 30 2.14 -10.46 9.63
CA ALA A 30 0.87 -9.95 10.15
C ALA A 30 0.02 -9.25 9.07
N ALA A 31 0.65 -8.60 8.09
CA ALA A 31 -0.05 -8.01 6.94
C ALA A 31 -0.59 -9.10 6.00
N LEU A 32 0.21 -10.13 5.70
CA LEU A 32 -0.21 -11.27 4.88
C LEU A 32 -1.35 -12.05 5.53
N ALA A 33 -1.34 -12.21 6.86
CA ALA A 33 -2.44 -12.83 7.60
C ALA A 33 -3.75 -12.03 7.44
N ARG A 34 -3.71 -10.70 7.59
CA ARG A 34 -4.86 -9.81 7.36
C ARG A 34 -5.41 -9.90 5.94
N VAL A 35 -4.52 -10.01 4.94
CA VAL A 35 -4.95 -10.15 3.54
C VAL A 35 -5.65 -11.50 3.31
N LYS A 36 -5.11 -12.60 3.85
CA LYS A 36 -5.74 -13.93 3.76
C LYS A 36 -7.09 -13.97 4.47
N GLU A 37 -7.19 -13.39 5.66
CA GLU A 37 -8.44 -13.31 6.41
C GLU A 37 -9.50 -12.50 5.65
N LYS A 38 -9.10 -11.36 5.06
CA LYS A 38 -10.00 -10.55 4.23
C LYS A 38 -10.44 -11.30 2.96
N GLN A 39 -9.55 -12.07 2.33
CA GLN A 39 -9.92 -12.93 1.19
C GLN A 39 -10.91 -14.02 1.60
N ALA A 40 -10.71 -14.65 2.76
CA ALA A 40 -11.60 -15.67 3.29
C ALA A 40 -12.99 -15.12 3.68
N GLN A 41 -13.07 -13.89 4.18
CA GLN A 41 -14.33 -13.20 4.44
C GLN A 41 -15.04 -12.77 3.15
N ALA A 42 -14.28 -12.37 2.12
CA ALA A 42 -14.84 -11.96 0.83
C ALA A 42 -15.46 -13.13 0.03
N THR A 43 -15.05 -14.37 0.28
CA THR A 43 -15.64 -15.55 -0.36
C THR A 43 -16.88 -16.09 0.36
N GLN A 44 -17.30 -15.50 1.49
CA GLN A 44 -18.53 -15.93 2.16
C GLN A 44 -19.75 -15.32 1.45
N PRO A 45 -20.74 -16.13 1.06
CA PRO A 45 -21.97 -15.61 0.46
C PRO A 45 -22.74 -14.78 1.49
N VAL A 46 -22.85 -13.48 1.25
CA VAL A 46 -23.63 -12.57 2.10
C VAL A 46 -25.11 -12.74 1.75
N VAL A 47 -25.82 -13.57 2.53
CA VAL A 47 -27.26 -13.75 2.39
C VAL A 47 -27.96 -12.56 3.06
N ILE A 48 -28.44 -11.60 2.25
CA ILE A 48 -29.26 -10.49 2.73
C ILE A 48 -30.72 -10.97 2.69
N GLN A 49 -31.27 -11.31 3.86
CA GLN A 49 -32.71 -11.60 3.98
C GLN A 49 -33.51 -10.32 3.76
N ALA A 50 -34.36 -10.30 2.74
CA ALA A 50 -35.22 -9.15 2.46
C ALA A 50 -36.13 -8.86 3.67
N GLY A 51 -36.02 -7.65 4.25
CA GLY A 51 -36.82 -7.20 5.39
C GLY A 51 -36.13 -7.30 6.76
N SER A 52 -34.93 -7.89 6.89
CA SER A 52 -34.19 -7.90 8.15
C SER A 52 -33.43 -6.58 8.37
N GLN A 53 -33.57 -5.95 9.53
CA GLN A 53 -32.69 -4.84 9.94
C GLN A 53 -31.24 -5.35 10.10
N PRO A 54 -30.21 -4.57 9.69
CA PRO A 54 -28.82 -4.96 9.91
C PRO A 54 -28.54 -5.11 11.40
N ASP A 55 -27.98 -6.26 11.81
CA ASP A 55 -27.62 -6.53 13.20
C ASP A 55 -26.36 -5.71 13.59
N ASN A 56 -26.59 -4.47 13.99
CA ASN A 56 -25.55 -3.54 14.44
C ASN A 56 -25.13 -3.76 15.91
N SER A 57 -25.65 -4.80 16.59
CA SER A 57 -25.38 -5.07 18.01
C SER A 57 -23.88 -5.17 18.32
N ALA A 58 -23.13 -5.90 17.48
CA ALA A 58 -21.69 -6.05 17.61
C ALA A 58 -20.93 -4.72 17.46
N VAL A 59 -21.39 -3.84 16.56
CA VAL A 59 -20.78 -2.52 16.34
C VAL A 59 -21.03 -1.59 17.53
N ILE A 60 -22.22 -1.66 18.13
CA ILE A 60 -22.56 -0.92 19.34
C ILE A 60 -21.70 -1.40 20.52
N ALA A 61 -21.60 -2.71 20.73
CA ALA A 61 -20.75 -3.31 21.77
C ALA A 61 -19.28 -2.92 21.60
N ALA A 62 -18.75 -2.96 20.38
CA ALA A 62 -17.37 -2.54 20.09
C ALA A 62 -17.13 -1.05 20.38
N ARG A 63 -18.11 -0.19 20.07
CA ARG A 63 -18.05 1.24 20.39
C ARG A 63 -18.07 1.48 21.90
N GLU A 64 -18.92 0.76 22.62
CA GLU A 64 -18.98 0.83 24.07
C GLU A 64 -17.68 0.36 24.72
N ALA A 65 -17.11 -0.76 24.27
CA ALA A 65 -15.81 -1.25 24.73
C ALA A 65 -14.70 -0.23 24.49
N ARG A 66 -14.67 0.43 23.33
CA ARG A 66 -13.70 1.51 23.06
C ARG A 66 -13.88 2.70 24.01
N LYS A 67 -15.13 3.11 24.26
CA LYS A 67 -15.45 4.19 25.21
C LYS A 67 -15.04 3.82 26.64
N ALA A 68 -15.27 2.57 27.04
CA ALA A 68 -14.87 2.04 28.34
C ALA A 68 -13.34 1.97 28.49
N GLN A 69 -12.63 1.51 27.45
CA GLN A 69 -11.16 1.50 27.42
C GLN A 69 -10.58 2.91 27.45
N ALA A 70 -11.16 3.87 26.74
CA ALA A 70 -10.73 5.26 26.79
C ALA A 70 -10.93 5.85 28.20
N ARG A 71 -12.09 5.59 28.82
CA ARG A 71 -12.34 5.99 30.21
C ARG A 71 -11.39 5.31 31.19
N ALA A 72 -11.09 4.02 31.01
CA ALA A 72 -10.13 3.30 31.83
C ALA A 72 -8.71 3.86 31.68
N LYS A 73 -8.29 4.22 30.46
CA LYS A 73 -7.00 4.87 30.22
C LYS A 73 -6.92 6.27 30.83
N GLN A 74 -8.01 7.04 30.78
CA GLN A 74 -8.10 8.33 31.45
C GLN A 74 -8.09 8.19 32.98
N ALA A 75 -8.81 7.20 33.51
CA ALA A 75 -8.85 6.88 34.93
C ALA A 75 -7.58 6.21 35.47
N ALA A 76 -6.75 5.61 34.59
CA ALA A 76 -5.41 5.10 34.89
C ALA A 76 -4.32 6.16 34.70
N HIS A 77 -4.65 7.30 34.09
CA HIS A 77 -3.82 8.51 34.08
C HIS A 77 -4.44 9.65 34.92
N PRO A 78 -4.85 9.45 36.18
CA PRO A 78 -4.95 10.57 37.10
C PRO A 78 -3.52 10.91 37.52
N MET A 79 -3.07 12.13 37.27
CA MET A 79 -2.01 12.77 38.06
C MET A 79 -0.84 11.84 38.45
N ALA A 80 0.11 11.61 37.54
CA ALA A 80 1.47 11.23 37.95
C ALA A 80 2.21 12.38 38.65
N ASP A 81 1.45 13.32 39.24
CA ASP A 81 1.93 14.44 40.03
C ASP A 81 0.81 14.94 40.94
N SER A 82 0.39 14.13 41.92
CA SER A 82 -0.40 14.62 43.07
C SER A 82 -0.37 13.58 44.19
N ALA A 83 0.58 13.75 45.09
CA ALA A 83 0.56 13.13 46.40
C ALA A 83 0.66 14.22 47.49
N ILE A 84 -0.35 15.10 47.62
CA ILE A 84 -0.74 15.75 48.90
C ILE A 84 -2.26 16.06 48.85
N PRO A 85 -3.07 15.68 49.86
CA PRO A 85 -4.48 16.03 49.92
C PRO A 85 -4.64 17.42 50.56
N GLY A 86 -5.23 18.38 49.85
CA GLY A 86 -5.65 19.63 50.50
C GLY A 86 -5.86 20.84 49.59
N ASP A 87 -5.11 20.97 48.51
CA ASP A 87 -5.21 22.14 47.63
C ASP A 87 -5.34 21.72 46.17
N ASP A 88 -6.40 22.22 45.52
CA ASP A 88 -6.62 22.06 44.09
C ASP A 88 -5.39 22.64 43.34
N PRO A 89 -4.61 21.80 42.64
CA PRO A 89 -3.35 22.21 42.00
C PRO A 89 -3.55 23.33 40.97
N SER A 90 -4.77 23.43 40.44
CA SER A 90 -5.18 24.49 39.52
C SER A 90 -5.21 25.87 40.20
N LYS A 91 -5.63 25.90 41.46
CA LYS A 91 -5.75 27.12 42.27
C LYS A 91 -4.37 27.61 42.71
N ALA A 92 -3.52 26.69 43.15
CA ALA A 92 -2.12 26.99 43.47
C ALA A 92 -1.32 27.48 42.25
N ALA A 93 -1.56 26.89 41.06
CA ALA A 93 -0.92 27.32 39.82
C ALA A 93 -1.36 28.73 39.39
N VAL A 94 -2.64 29.08 39.55
CA VAL A 94 -3.16 30.42 39.25
C VAL A 94 -2.61 31.46 40.22
N GLU A 95 -2.52 31.14 41.51
CA GLU A 95 -1.97 32.05 42.51
C GLU A 95 -0.46 32.28 42.29
N ALA A 96 0.30 31.24 41.94
CA ALA A 96 1.70 31.35 41.53
C ALA A 96 1.88 32.17 40.23
N ALA A 97 0.96 32.04 39.27
CA ALA A 97 0.98 32.83 38.04
C ALA A 97 0.69 34.32 38.32
N ILE A 98 -0.24 34.62 39.22
CA ILE A 98 -0.54 36.00 39.65
C ILE A 98 0.65 36.61 40.41
N ALA A 99 1.32 35.83 41.26
CA ALA A 99 2.53 36.27 41.96
C ALA A 99 3.68 36.61 40.99
N ARG A 100 3.91 35.75 39.97
CA ARG A 100 4.90 36.02 38.91
C ARG A 100 4.53 37.24 38.07
N ALA A 101 3.26 37.43 37.76
CA ALA A 101 2.80 38.60 37.01
C ALA A 101 2.99 39.89 37.82
N LYS A 102 2.73 39.87 39.14
CA LYS A 102 2.99 41.00 40.04
C LYS A 102 4.49 41.29 40.20
N ALA A 103 5.32 40.26 40.37
CA ALA A 103 6.77 40.42 40.45
C ALA A 103 7.34 41.02 39.16
N ARG A 104 6.91 40.54 38.00
CA ARG A 104 7.32 41.08 36.70
C ARG A 104 6.87 42.53 36.50
N LYS A 105 5.70 42.90 37.02
CA LYS A 105 5.20 44.28 36.98
C LYS A 105 5.97 45.20 37.93
N GLN A 106 6.41 44.71 39.08
CA GLN A 106 7.28 45.46 40.01
C GLN A 106 8.71 45.60 39.48
N GLU A 107 9.29 44.58 38.85
CA GLU A 107 10.59 44.68 38.17
C GLU A 107 10.54 45.68 37.01
N GLN A 108 9.41 45.74 36.28
CA GLN A 108 9.20 46.76 35.24
C GLN A 108 9.01 48.18 35.80
N GLN A 109 8.59 48.33 37.05
CA GLN A 109 8.44 49.64 37.71
C GLN A 109 9.71 50.09 38.48
N ALA A 110 10.56 49.15 38.92
CA ALA A 110 11.82 49.47 39.60
C ALA A 110 12.98 49.78 38.64
N GLY A 111 12.77 49.62 37.32
CA GLY A 111 13.79 49.81 36.29
C GLY A 111 13.84 51.20 35.64
N SER A 112 13.27 52.25 36.25
CA SER A 112 13.28 53.60 35.68
C SER A 112 14.19 54.57 36.46
N GLU A 113 15.44 54.71 36.01
CA GLU A 113 16.17 55.97 35.69
C GLU A 113 17.72 55.76 35.69
N PRO A 114 18.52 56.53 34.91
CA PRO A 114 18.37 56.89 33.50
C PRO A 114 19.68 56.67 32.69
N ALA A 115 19.61 56.01 31.52
CA ALA A 115 20.49 56.20 30.34
C ALA A 115 20.10 55.17 29.26
N GLU A 116 20.08 55.61 28.00
CA GLU A 116 19.63 54.88 26.82
C GLU A 116 20.18 53.44 26.73
N PRO A 117 19.30 52.47 26.46
CA PRO A 117 19.20 51.98 25.10
C PRO A 117 17.75 51.92 24.65
N VAL A 118 17.47 52.43 23.46
CA VAL A 118 16.15 52.35 22.83
C VAL A 118 15.76 50.87 22.72
N ASP A 119 14.64 50.49 23.35
CA ASP A 119 14.11 49.13 23.27
C ASP A 119 14.03 48.76 21.77
N PRO A 120 14.76 47.73 21.30
CA PRO A 120 14.88 47.41 19.88
C PRO A 120 13.52 47.15 19.23
N ARG A 121 12.49 46.78 20.02
CA ARG A 121 11.12 46.62 19.53
C ARG A 121 10.42 47.96 19.32
N LYS A 122 10.66 48.95 20.17
CA LYS A 122 10.09 50.29 20.02
C LYS A 122 10.72 51.02 18.82
N ALA A 123 12.04 50.89 18.65
CA ALA A 123 12.74 51.40 17.48
C ALA A 123 12.31 50.70 16.17
N ALA A 124 12.11 49.37 16.20
CA ALA A 124 11.61 48.64 15.04
C ALA A 124 10.17 49.03 14.65
N VAL A 125 9.33 49.30 15.65
CA VAL A 125 7.94 49.75 15.41
C VAL A 125 7.92 51.19 14.88
N GLU A 126 8.75 52.09 15.39
CA GLU A 126 8.87 53.44 14.82
C GLU A 126 9.42 53.41 13.39
N ALA A 127 10.42 52.58 13.11
CA ALA A 127 10.94 52.38 11.75
C ALA A 127 9.89 51.77 10.82
N ALA A 128 9.06 50.84 11.30
CA ALA A 128 7.95 50.26 10.53
C ALA A 128 6.84 51.28 10.26
N ILE A 129 6.50 52.13 11.24
CA ILE A 129 5.52 53.20 11.08
C ILE A 129 6.05 54.28 10.12
N ALA A 130 7.33 54.63 10.17
CA ALA A 130 7.97 55.54 9.23
C ALA A 130 7.95 54.98 7.79
N ARG A 131 8.25 53.69 7.61
CA ARG A 131 8.14 53.01 6.30
C ARG A 131 6.71 52.94 5.80
N ALA A 132 5.74 52.69 6.66
CA ALA A 132 4.33 52.67 6.30
C ALA A 132 3.83 54.07 5.90
N LYS A 133 4.26 55.12 6.60
CA LYS A 133 3.96 56.51 6.24
C LYS A 133 4.64 56.93 4.94
N ALA A 134 5.90 56.58 4.72
CA ALA A 134 6.62 56.84 3.47
C ALA A 134 5.95 56.14 2.28
N ARG A 135 5.57 54.86 2.44
CA ARG A 135 4.86 54.11 1.39
C ARG A 135 3.48 54.68 1.09
N LYS A 136 2.79 55.21 2.10
CA LYS A 136 1.50 55.89 1.93
C LYS A 136 1.66 57.27 1.26
N GLN A 137 2.75 57.98 1.55
CA GLN A 137 3.08 59.24 0.87
C GLN A 137 3.54 59.02 -0.57
N GLU A 138 4.32 57.98 -0.90
CA GLU A 138 4.64 57.62 -2.29
C GLU A 138 3.39 57.23 -3.08
N GLN A 139 2.43 56.54 -2.45
CA GLN A 139 1.13 56.23 -3.07
C GLN A 139 0.24 57.46 -3.26
N GLN A 140 0.41 58.53 -2.46
CA GLN A 140 -0.31 59.79 -2.62
C GLN A 140 0.42 60.80 -3.54
N ALA A 141 1.75 60.72 -3.65
CA ALA A 141 2.55 61.57 -4.54
C ALA A 141 2.64 61.03 -5.97
N GLY A 142 2.21 59.79 -6.21
CA GLY A 142 2.12 59.18 -7.54
C GLY A 142 0.84 59.48 -8.32
N SER A 143 -0.03 60.39 -7.83
CA SER A 143 -1.25 60.78 -8.51
C SER A 143 -1.16 62.22 -9.07
N GLU A 144 -0.36 62.39 -10.12
CA GLU A 144 -0.62 63.36 -11.19
C GLU A 144 -0.44 62.67 -12.55
N PRO A 145 -1.23 63.04 -13.57
CA PRO A 145 -1.72 62.11 -14.58
C PRO A 145 -0.75 61.97 -15.74
N VAL A 146 -0.14 60.79 -15.86
CA VAL A 146 0.41 60.33 -17.13
C VAL A 146 -0.03 58.88 -17.28
N GLU A 147 -0.56 58.52 -18.45
CA GLU A 147 -1.12 57.21 -18.81
C GLU A 147 -0.18 56.03 -18.53
N ALA A 148 -0.12 55.59 -17.28
CA ALA A 148 0.43 54.30 -16.91
C ALA A 148 -0.74 53.32 -16.91
N VAL A 149 -0.86 52.56 -18.01
CA VAL A 149 -1.78 51.43 -18.13
C VAL A 149 -1.64 50.57 -16.87
N ASP A 150 -2.73 50.46 -16.11
CA ASP A 150 -2.81 49.66 -14.90
C ASP A 150 -2.13 48.31 -15.15
N PRO A 151 -1.06 47.95 -14.40
CA PRO A 151 -0.30 46.72 -14.64
C PRO A 151 -1.19 45.47 -14.61
N ARG A 152 -2.37 45.55 -13.96
CA ARG A 152 -3.37 44.48 -14.00
C ARG A 152 -4.10 44.41 -15.35
N LYS A 153 -4.41 45.54 -15.97
CA LYS A 153 -5.04 45.60 -17.29
C LYS A 153 -4.08 45.11 -18.38
N ALA A 154 -2.80 45.51 -18.30
CA ALA A 154 -1.75 45.01 -19.20
C ALA A 154 -1.49 43.51 -19.02
N ALA A 155 -1.50 43.00 -17.78
CA ALA A 155 -1.35 41.56 -17.51
C ALA A 155 -2.54 40.75 -18.04
N VAL A 156 -3.76 41.28 -17.95
CA VAL A 156 -4.97 40.63 -18.46
C VAL A 156 -4.98 40.63 -19.99
N GLU A 157 -4.58 41.71 -20.66
CA GLU A 157 -4.43 41.72 -22.12
C GLU A 157 -3.34 40.76 -22.60
N ALA A 158 -2.19 40.69 -21.90
CA ALA A 158 -1.14 39.71 -22.21
C ALA A 158 -1.62 38.27 -21.99
N ALA A 159 -2.44 38.00 -20.98
CA ALA A 159 -3.03 36.69 -20.74
C ALA A 159 -4.05 36.31 -21.83
N ILE A 160 -4.88 37.26 -22.27
CA ILE A 160 -5.84 37.05 -23.36
C ILE A 160 -5.12 36.82 -24.69
N ALA A 161 -4.04 37.55 -24.97
CA ALA A 161 -3.21 37.35 -26.16
C ALA A 161 -2.55 35.95 -26.17
N ARG A 162 -2.03 35.50 -25.02
CA ARG A 162 -1.48 34.13 -24.87
C ARG A 162 -2.55 33.06 -25.03
N ALA A 163 -3.75 33.28 -24.49
CA ALA A 163 -4.86 32.35 -24.65
C ALA A 163 -5.32 32.24 -26.12
N LYS A 164 -5.36 33.37 -26.84
CA LYS A 164 -5.67 33.40 -28.28
C LYS A 164 -4.58 32.75 -29.13
N ALA A 165 -3.29 33.01 -28.84
CA ALA A 165 -2.17 32.37 -29.53
C ALA A 165 -2.17 30.85 -29.33
N ARG A 166 -2.39 30.38 -28.09
CA ARG A 166 -2.47 28.95 -27.79
C ARG A 166 -3.67 28.27 -28.46
N LYS A 167 -4.79 28.99 -28.62
CA LYS A 167 -5.97 28.48 -29.35
C LYS A 167 -5.73 28.43 -30.86
N GLN A 168 -4.96 29.37 -31.41
CA GLN A 168 -4.55 29.35 -32.82
C GLN A 168 -3.52 28.25 -33.12
N GLU A 169 -2.52 28.05 -32.25
CA GLU A 169 -1.56 26.93 -32.36
C GLU A 169 -2.25 25.56 -32.28
N GLN A 170 -3.31 25.45 -31.49
CA GLN A 170 -4.16 24.24 -31.45
C GLN A 170 -5.03 24.05 -32.71
N GLN A 171 -5.24 25.09 -33.52
CA GLN A 171 -6.00 25.00 -34.76
C GLN A 171 -5.12 24.86 -36.02
N THR A 172 -3.85 25.28 -35.99
CA THR A 172 -2.93 25.19 -37.14
C THR A 172 -1.86 24.09 -37.04
N GLY A 173 -1.79 23.37 -35.91
CA GLY A 173 -0.86 22.26 -35.71
C GLY A 173 -1.34 20.93 -36.33
N SER A 174 -1.50 20.88 -37.65
CA SER A 174 -1.54 19.63 -38.43
C SER A 174 -0.18 19.40 -39.10
N GLU A 175 0.60 18.50 -38.49
CA GLU A 175 1.79 17.76 -38.99
C GLU A 175 3.07 18.54 -39.39
N PRO A 176 4.28 18.03 -39.05
CA PRO A 176 4.71 16.67 -39.41
C PRO A 176 5.31 15.78 -38.29
N ALA A 177 5.09 14.47 -38.47
CA ALA A 177 5.94 13.32 -38.13
C ALA A 177 6.28 12.95 -36.65
N GLU A 178 5.86 11.72 -36.31
CA GLU A 178 6.39 10.78 -35.30
C GLU A 178 6.65 11.26 -33.86
N ALA A 179 5.57 11.48 -33.13
CA ALA A 179 5.46 10.93 -31.78
C ALA A 179 3.97 10.84 -31.46
N VAL A 180 3.42 9.62 -31.50
CA VAL A 180 2.07 9.38 -30.98
C VAL A 180 2.08 9.84 -29.52
N ASP A 181 1.38 10.94 -29.23
CA ASP A 181 1.24 11.45 -27.86
C ASP A 181 0.78 10.27 -26.98
N PRO A 182 1.60 9.82 -26.02
CA PRO A 182 1.31 8.63 -25.23
C PRO A 182 -0.03 8.74 -24.49
N ARG A 183 -0.54 9.96 -24.30
CA ARG A 183 -1.87 10.20 -23.71
C ARG A 183 -2.99 9.92 -24.71
N LYS A 184 -2.84 10.27 -25.99
CA LYS A 184 -3.85 9.99 -27.02
C LYS A 184 -3.94 8.48 -27.29
N ALA A 185 -2.79 7.80 -27.38
CA ALA A 185 -2.75 6.34 -27.47
C ALA A 185 -3.31 5.63 -26.22
N ALA A 186 -3.01 6.14 -25.02
CA ALA A 186 -3.56 5.58 -23.78
C ALA A 186 -5.08 5.76 -23.69
N VAL A 187 -5.62 6.90 -24.13
CA VAL A 187 -7.06 7.15 -24.17
C VAL A 187 -7.74 6.27 -25.21
N GLU A 188 -7.13 6.09 -26.38
CA GLU A 188 -7.67 5.21 -27.42
C GLU A 188 -7.64 3.73 -27.00
N ALA A 189 -6.56 3.29 -26.34
CA ALA A 189 -6.48 1.96 -25.73
C ALA A 189 -7.49 1.77 -24.58
N ALA A 190 -7.74 2.81 -23.78
CA ALA A 190 -8.74 2.77 -22.72
C ALA A 190 -10.17 2.69 -23.29
N ILE A 191 -10.45 3.42 -24.36
CA ILE A 191 -11.74 3.38 -25.07
C ILE A 191 -11.94 2.01 -25.74
N ALA A 192 -10.89 1.43 -26.34
CA ALA A 192 -10.95 0.08 -26.90
C ALA A 192 -11.23 -0.98 -25.83
N ARG A 193 -10.57 -0.89 -24.66
CA ARG A 193 -10.85 -1.76 -23.50
C ARG A 193 -12.26 -1.58 -22.94
N ALA A 194 -12.75 -0.35 -22.88
CA ALA A 194 -14.10 -0.06 -22.43
C ALA A 194 -15.16 -0.62 -23.41
N LYS A 195 -14.91 -0.52 -24.73
CA LYS A 195 -15.77 -1.11 -25.76
C LYS A 195 -15.73 -2.63 -25.73
N ALA A 196 -14.56 -3.26 -25.58
CA ALA A 196 -14.43 -4.71 -25.43
C ALA A 196 -15.17 -5.22 -24.19
N ARG A 197 -15.00 -4.55 -23.05
CA ARG A 197 -15.70 -4.90 -21.81
C ARG A 197 -17.21 -4.71 -21.90
N LYS A 198 -17.67 -3.71 -22.66
CA LYS A 198 -19.09 -3.48 -22.93
C LYS A 198 -19.66 -4.52 -23.90
N GLN A 199 -18.88 -4.97 -24.89
CA GLN A 199 -19.26 -6.07 -25.78
C GLN A 199 -19.33 -7.41 -25.03
N GLU A 200 -18.36 -7.73 -24.15
CA GLU A 200 -18.41 -8.92 -23.29
C GLU A 200 -19.61 -8.88 -22.32
N GLN A 201 -20.01 -7.70 -21.85
CA GLN A 201 -21.22 -7.53 -21.05
C GLN A 201 -22.51 -7.62 -21.88
N GLN A 202 -22.47 -7.30 -23.18
CA GLN A 202 -23.62 -7.40 -24.09
C GLN A 202 -23.76 -8.79 -24.75
N THR A 203 -22.70 -9.58 -24.84
CA THR A 203 -22.79 -10.99 -25.25
C THR A 203 -23.08 -11.95 -24.10
N GLY A 204 -23.24 -11.43 -22.88
CA GLY A 204 -23.62 -12.19 -21.68
C GLY A 204 -25.13 -12.33 -21.45
N SER A 205 -25.99 -11.94 -22.40
CA SER A 205 -27.44 -12.03 -22.28
C SER A 205 -28.10 -12.83 -23.40
N GLU A 206 -27.88 -14.14 -23.43
CA GLU A 206 -28.88 -15.13 -23.88
C GLU A 206 -28.52 -16.50 -23.24
N PRO A 207 -29.50 -17.28 -22.71
CA PRO A 207 -29.22 -18.37 -21.79
C PRO A 207 -28.89 -19.64 -22.57
N ALA A 208 -27.60 -19.93 -22.74
CA ALA A 208 -27.15 -21.29 -23.01
C ALA A 208 -26.98 -22.02 -21.67
N GLU A 209 -27.58 -23.21 -21.59
CA GLU A 209 -27.65 -24.08 -20.42
C GLU A 209 -26.36 -24.09 -19.58
N PRO A 210 -26.48 -24.05 -18.24
CA PRO A 210 -25.32 -24.10 -17.39
C PRO A 210 -24.69 -25.48 -17.55
N ILE A 211 -23.57 -25.56 -18.26
CA ILE A 211 -22.68 -26.71 -18.10
C ILE A 211 -22.23 -26.64 -16.65
N ASP A 212 -22.88 -27.47 -15.83
CA ASP A 212 -22.66 -27.61 -14.40
C ASP A 212 -21.14 -27.60 -14.14
N PRO A 213 -20.61 -26.70 -13.29
CA PRO A 213 -19.18 -26.64 -12.99
C PRO A 213 -18.64 -27.99 -12.50
N ARG A 214 -19.51 -28.91 -12.05
CA ARG A 214 -19.17 -30.31 -11.78
C ARG A 214 -18.81 -31.11 -13.03
N LYS A 215 -19.50 -30.91 -14.15
CA LYS A 215 -19.20 -31.60 -15.43
C LYS A 215 -17.84 -31.15 -15.99
N ALA A 216 -17.55 -29.85 -15.96
CA ALA A 216 -16.24 -29.32 -16.35
C ALA A 216 -15.11 -29.78 -15.39
N ALA A 217 -15.38 -29.84 -14.08
CA ALA A 217 -14.42 -30.36 -13.10
C ALA A 217 -14.15 -31.86 -13.26
N VAL A 218 -15.18 -32.66 -13.57
CA VAL A 218 -15.06 -34.10 -13.83
C VAL A 218 -14.30 -34.34 -15.14
N GLU A 219 -14.55 -33.55 -16.17
CA GLU A 219 -13.81 -33.66 -17.44
C GLU A 219 -12.32 -33.27 -17.26
N ALA A 220 -12.04 -32.23 -16.49
CA ALA A 220 -10.67 -31.88 -16.09
C ALA A 220 -10.01 -32.95 -15.19
N ALA A 221 -10.78 -33.61 -14.32
CA ALA A 221 -10.29 -34.71 -13.48
C ALA A 221 -9.99 -35.96 -14.31
N ILE A 222 -10.83 -36.29 -15.29
CA ILE A 222 -10.60 -37.41 -16.22
C ILE A 222 -9.40 -37.12 -17.13
N ALA A 223 -9.22 -35.89 -17.59
CA ALA A 223 -8.04 -35.47 -18.34
C ALA A 223 -6.75 -35.61 -17.50
N ARG A 224 -6.78 -35.21 -16.22
CA ARG A 224 -5.66 -35.40 -15.29
C ARG A 224 -5.40 -36.87 -14.98
N ALA A 225 -6.44 -37.70 -14.84
CA ALA A 225 -6.28 -39.13 -14.62
C ALA A 225 -5.68 -39.84 -15.85
N LYS A 226 -6.08 -39.45 -17.07
CA LYS A 226 -5.49 -39.94 -18.31
C LYS A 226 -4.04 -39.47 -18.47
N ALA A 227 -3.73 -38.21 -18.19
CA ALA A 227 -2.36 -37.69 -18.21
C ALA A 227 -1.47 -38.41 -17.19
N ARG A 228 -1.96 -38.64 -15.97
CA ARG A 228 -1.23 -39.39 -14.94
C ARG A 228 -1.02 -40.86 -15.31
N LYS A 229 -1.97 -41.49 -16.01
CA LYS A 229 -1.83 -42.85 -16.53
C LYS A 229 -0.85 -42.93 -17.71
N GLN A 230 -0.78 -41.89 -18.55
CA GLN A 230 0.24 -41.77 -19.60
C GLN A 230 1.63 -41.48 -19.03
N GLU A 231 1.77 -40.62 -18.02
CA GLU A 231 3.04 -40.41 -17.30
C GLU A 231 3.50 -41.67 -16.56
N GLN A 232 2.57 -42.46 -15.99
CA GLN A 232 2.91 -43.76 -15.41
C GLN A 232 3.33 -44.80 -16.46
N GLN A 233 2.87 -44.69 -17.71
CA GLN A 233 3.33 -45.54 -18.82
C GLN A 233 4.62 -45.02 -19.48
N ALA A 234 4.93 -43.73 -19.38
CA ALA A 234 6.16 -43.13 -19.92
C ALA A 234 7.31 -43.03 -18.90
N GLY A 235 7.03 -43.27 -17.61
CA GLY A 235 7.99 -43.18 -16.50
C GLY A 235 8.58 -44.52 -16.03
N SER A 236 8.43 -45.61 -16.78
CA SER A 236 9.06 -46.90 -16.44
C SER A 236 10.44 -47.05 -17.11
N GLU A 237 11.41 -46.28 -16.64
CA GLU A 237 12.78 -46.76 -16.43
C GLU A 237 13.35 -45.93 -15.26
N PRO A 238 13.29 -46.50 -14.05
CA PRO A 238 14.42 -47.29 -13.59
C PRO A 238 13.99 -48.70 -13.13
N ALA A 239 14.94 -49.63 -13.26
CA ALA A 239 14.86 -51.03 -12.86
C ALA A 239 13.97 -51.30 -11.63
N GLU A 240 12.87 -52.01 -11.86
CA GLU A 240 12.04 -52.61 -10.83
C GLU A 240 12.79 -53.84 -10.27
N PRO A 241 12.99 -53.98 -8.94
CA PRO A 241 13.30 -55.28 -8.39
C PRO A 241 12.04 -56.13 -8.56
N ALA A 242 12.07 -57.01 -9.57
CA ALA A 242 11.03 -58.01 -9.78
C ALA A 242 10.66 -58.65 -8.44
N ASP A 243 9.37 -58.64 -8.11
CA ASP A 243 8.83 -59.27 -6.90
C ASP A 243 9.53 -60.63 -6.70
N PRO A 244 10.32 -60.82 -5.63
CA PRO A 244 11.21 -61.96 -5.49
C PRO A 244 10.44 -63.28 -5.54
N ARG A 245 9.14 -63.27 -5.22
CA ARG A 245 8.27 -64.45 -5.35
C ARG A 245 7.96 -64.78 -6.80
N LYS A 246 7.70 -63.77 -7.65
CA LYS A 246 7.44 -63.97 -9.07
C LYS A 246 8.70 -64.43 -9.82
N ALA A 247 9.86 -63.88 -9.45
CA ALA A 247 11.16 -64.33 -9.97
C ALA A 247 11.50 -65.77 -9.50
N ALA A 248 11.24 -66.10 -8.24
CA ALA A 248 11.45 -67.45 -7.71
C ALA A 248 10.53 -68.49 -8.38
N VAL A 249 9.26 -68.14 -8.63
CA VAL A 249 8.32 -69.01 -9.34
C VAL A 249 8.76 -69.22 -10.78
N ALA A 250 9.21 -68.19 -11.48
CA ALA A 250 9.75 -68.32 -12.85
C ALA A 250 11.00 -69.22 -12.88
N ALA A 251 11.93 -69.05 -11.93
CA ALA A 251 13.11 -69.89 -11.82
C ALA A 251 12.77 -71.35 -11.49
N ALA A 252 11.77 -71.59 -10.65
CA ALA A 252 11.29 -72.94 -10.33
C ALA A 252 10.67 -73.64 -11.56
N ILE A 253 9.85 -72.92 -12.33
CA ILE A 253 9.26 -73.44 -13.58
C ILE A 253 10.36 -73.79 -14.59
N ALA A 254 11.37 -72.93 -14.76
CA ALA A 254 12.50 -73.19 -15.64
C ALA A 254 13.29 -74.45 -15.23
N ARG A 255 13.52 -74.67 -13.93
CA ARG A 255 14.19 -75.88 -13.41
C ARG A 255 13.38 -77.15 -13.66
N VAL A 256 12.06 -77.09 -13.52
CA VAL A 256 11.18 -78.24 -13.80
C VAL A 256 11.19 -78.58 -15.29
N GLN A 257 11.15 -77.57 -16.16
CA GLN A 257 11.23 -77.78 -17.62
C GLN A 257 12.60 -78.35 -18.03
N ALA A 258 13.70 -77.83 -17.48
CA ALA A 258 15.03 -78.36 -17.73
C ALA A 258 15.18 -79.81 -17.25
N LYS A 259 14.66 -80.14 -16.06
CA LYS A 259 14.68 -81.52 -15.55
C LYS A 259 13.81 -82.47 -16.37
N LYS A 260 12.70 -81.98 -16.94
CA LYS A 260 11.86 -82.75 -17.86
C LYS A 260 12.56 -83.00 -19.20
N ALA A 261 13.23 -81.99 -19.76
CA ALA A 261 14.02 -82.12 -20.99
C ALA A 261 15.19 -83.09 -20.80
N ALA A 262 15.92 -83.01 -19.69
CA ALA A 262 17.00 -83.94 -19.38
C ALA A 262 16.52 -85.38 -19.20
N GLN A 263 15.38 -85.62 -18.54
CA GLN A 263 14.78 -86.96 -18.46
C GLN A 263 14.34 -87.48 -19.83
N GLN A 264 13.80 -86.63 -20.70
CA GLN A 264 13.44 -87.04 -22.06
C GLN A 264 14.67 -87.38 -22.92
N GLN A 265 15.81 -86.73 -22.69
CA GLN A 265 17.07 -87.10 -23.35
C GLN A 265 17.60 -88.45 -22.86
N VAL A 266 17.57 -88.69 -21.55
CA VAL A 266 18.02 -89.98 -20.97
C VAL A 266 17.14 -91.16 -21.40
N VAL A 267 15.83 -90.95 -21.61
CA VAL A 267 14.91 -92.03 -22.06
C VAL A 267 14.97 -92.25 -23.58
N ASN A 268 15.61 -91.36 -24.34
CA ASN A 268 15.77 -91.51 -25.79
C ASN A 268 17.14 -92.06 -26.22
N GLU A 269 18.07 -92.30 -25.28
CA GLU A 269 19.43 -92.81 -25.56
C GLU A 269 19.73 -94.20 -24.97
N ASP A 270 18.73 -94.89 -24.38
CA ASP A 270 18.76 -96.32 -24.02
C ASP A 270 17.79 -97.12 -24.91
#